data_AF-A0A8H6JHF4-F1
#
_entry.id   AF-A0A8H6JHF4-F1
#
_cell.length_a   1.000
_cell.length_b   1.000
_cell.length_c   1.000
_cell.angle_alpha   90.00
_cell.angle_beta   90.00
_cell.angle_gamma   90.00
#
_symmetry.space_group_name_H-M   'P 1'
#
loop_
_entity.id
_entity.type
_entity.pdbx_description
1 polymer ?
#
loop_
_entity_poly.entity_id
_entity_poly.type
_entity_poly.pdbx_seq_one_letter_code
_entity_poly.pdbx_strand_id
1 'polypeptide(L)'
;MAKALGGAGDKGKTNPEELFAAGYGACFQSAMNASAASMKIQMPKKPEDSIVDTTVHLVGDMKKLDMGIRVDMKVRVKGLSDEEVQKVVYKAKEVCPYSRATRGNVTTNIEVVKFEESGPSGQKSSGGYGKMSGVKPEGHSDYQ
;
A
#
# COMPACT_ATOMS: atom_id res chain seq x y z
N MET A 1 5.39 10.47 20.22
CA MET A 1 4.17 9.61 20.21
C MET A 1 2.99 10.45 19.72
N ALA A 2 2.14 9.90 18.86
CA ALA A 2 1.00 10.61 18.30
C ALA A 2 -0.03 10.99 19.38
N LYS A 3 -0.82 12.05 19.15
CA LYS A 3 -1.86 12.50 20.09
C LYS A 3 -2.92 11.43 20.36
N ALA A 4 -3.29 10.67 19.33
CA ALA A 4 -4.22 9.54 19.44
C ALA A 4 -3.72 8.40 20.34
N LEU A 5 -2.41 8.36 20.62
CA LEU A 5 -1.76 7.38 21.48
C LEU A 5 -1.35 7.97 22.84
N GLY A 6 -1.84 9.15 23.20
CA GLY A 6 -1.53 9.80 24.48
C GLY A 6 -0.22 10.61 24.49
N GLY A 7 0.40 10.83 23.33
CA GLY A 7 1.54 11.73 23.20
C GLY A 7 1.14 13.20 23.02
N ALA A 8 2.11 14.11 23.13
CA ALA A 8 1.89 15.56 22.99
C ALA A 8 1.41 15.99 21.58
N GLY A 9 1.56 15.13 20.56
CA GLY A 9 1.17 15.45 19.19
C GLY A 9 1.99 16.58 18.59
N ASP A 10 3.29 16.63 18.91
CA ASP A 10 4.19 17.69 18.49
C ASP A 10 4.23 17.82 16.96
N LYS A 11 3.91 19.02 16.47
CA LYS A 11 4.01 19.33 15.04
C LYS A 11 5.46 19.16 14.56
N GLY A 12 5.64 18.52 13.41
CA GLY A 12 6.95 18.33 12.78
C GLY A 12 7.76 17.15 13.33
N LYS A 13 7.21 16.36 14.27
CA LYS A 13 7.81 15.08 14.68
C LYS A 13 7.07 13.93 14.03
N THR A 14 7.83 12.95 13.56
CA THR A 14 7.25 11.73 12.98
C THR A 14 6.80 10.74 14.06
N ASN A 15 6.15 9.65 13.64
CA ASN A 15 5.72 8.55 14.49
C ASN A 15 6.02 7.20 13.80
N PRO A 16 5.98 6.06 14.54
CA PRO A 16 6.25 4.75 13.97
C PRO A 16 5.35 4.40 12.77
N GLU A 17 4.08 4.82 12.78
CA GLU A 17 3.13 4.56 11.70
C GLU A 17 3.50 5.30 10.41
N GLU A 18 3.91 6.57 10.52
CA GLU A 18 4.42 7.37 9.39
C GLU A 18 5.72 6.79 8.84
N LEU A 19 6.65 6.37 9.71
CA LEU A 19 7.89 5.71 9.29
C LEU A 19 7.60 4.39 8.58
N PHE A 20 6.65 3.61 9.10
CA PHE A 20 6.22 2.37 8.47
C PHE A 20 5.54 2.64 7.12
N ALA A 21 4.68 3.66 7.03
CA ALA A 21 4.02 4.07 5.79
C ALA A 21 5.03 4.47 4.71
N ALA A 22 5.99 5.34 5.06
CA ALA A 22 7.03 5.79 4.15
C ALA A 22 7.92 4.62 3.68
N GLY A 23 8.36 3.77 4.61
CA GLY A 23 9.18 2.60 4.30
C GLY A 23 8.46 1.59 3.42
N TYR A 24 7.19 1.28 3.74
CA TYR A 24 6.41 0.33 2.97
C TYR A 24 6.09 0.89 1.57
N GLY A 25 5.65 2.14 1.45
CA GLY A 25 5.38 2.76 0.15
C GLY A 25 6.60 2.79 -0.77
N ALA A 26 7.77 3.19 -0.26
CA ALA A 26 9.02 3.20 -1.02
C ALA A 26 9.47 1.79 -1.44
N CYS A 27 9.33 0.83 -0.54
CA CYS A 27 9.63 -0.58 -0.82
C CYS A 27 8.70 -1.15 -1.90
N PHE A 28 7.40 -0.82 -1.84
CA PHE A 28 6.41 -1.27 -2.81
C PHE A 28 6.63 -0.64 -4.20
N GLN A 29 6.95 0.65 -4.27
CA GLN A 29 7.34 1.31 -5.52
C GLN A 29 8.58 0.66 -6.16
N SER A 30 9.57 0.28 -5.36
CA SER A 30 10.76 -0.44 -5.84
C SER A 30 10.40 -1.83 -6.39
N ALA A 31 9.52 -2.55 -5.69
CA ALA A 31 9.01 -3.84 -6.13
C ALA A 31 8.17 -3.74 -7.41
N MET A 32 7.38 -2.67 -7.59
CA MET A 32 6.67 -2.40 -8.84
C MET A 32 7.63 -2.21 -10.00
N ASN A 33 8.68 -1.40 -9.83
CA ASN A 33 9.68 -1.16 -10.88
C ASN A 33 10.38 -2.48 -11.31
N ALA A 34 10.79 -3.30 -10.34
CA ALA A 34 11.40 -4.60 -10.62
C ALA A 34 10.43 -5.59 -11.29
N SER A 35 9.16 -5.61 -10.84
CA SER A 35 8.12 -6.46 -11.39
C SER A 35 7.79 -6.09 -12.83
N ALA A 36 7.60 -4.80 -13.12
CA ALA A 36 7.34 -4.29 -14.46
C ALA A 36 8.49 -4.66 -15.43
N ALA A 37 9.74 -4.48 -15.00
CA ALA A 37 10.91 -4.87 -15.79
C ALA A 37 10.91 -6.37 -16.14
N SER A 38 10.55 -7.25 -15.18
CA SER A 38 10.45 -8.70 -15.42
C SER A 38 9.37 -9.07 -16.45
N MET A 39 8.36 -8.21 -16.63
CA MET A 39 7.25 -8.39 -17.57
C MET A 39 7.44 -7.60 -18.87
N LYS A 40 8.58 -6.92 -19.05
CA LYS A 40 8.85 -5.99 -20.17
C LYS A 40 7.83 -4.84 -20.27
N ILE A 41 7.23 -4.45 -19.15
CA ILE A 41 6.35 -3.27 -19.03
C ILE A 41 7.23 -2.08 -18.65
N GLN A 42 7.12 -0.99 -19.41
CA GLN A 42 7.90 0.23 -19.17
C GLN A 42 7.19 1.14 -18.18
N MET A 43 7.69 1.24 -16.95
CA MET A 43 7.21 2.24 -15.98
C MET A 43 7.56 3.67 -16.42
N PRO A 44 6.74 4.68 -16.08
CA PRO A 44 7.06 6.07 -16.34
C PRO A 44 8.33 6.50 -15.57
N LYS A 45 9.11 7.39 -16.17
CA LYS A 45 10.42 7.81 -15.62
C LYS A 45 10.32 8.92 -14.57
N LYS A 46 9.25 9.71 -14.62
CA LYS A 46 9.02 10.82 -13.70
C LYS A 46 8.42 10.28 -12.39
N PRO A 47 9.00 10.59 -11.22
CA PRO A 47 8.47 10.14 -9.94
C PRO A 47 6.99 10.51 -9.72
N GLU A 48 6.57 11.69 -10.19
CA GLU A 48 5.20 12.17 -10.09
C GLU A 48 4.18 11.39 -10.95
N ASP A 49 4.65 10.55 -11.87
CA ASP A 49 3.81 9.75 -12.76
C ASP A 49 3.65 8.29 -12.28
N SER A 50 4.34 7.89 -11.21
CA SER A 50 4.15 6.61 -10.51
C SER A 50 4.18 6.84 -9.01
N ILE A 51 3.00 6.83 -8.38
CA ILE A 51 2.85 7.17 -6.96
C ILE A 51 2.24 5.98 -6.21
N VAL A 52 2.89 5.59 -5.12
CA VAL A 52 2.32 4.70 -4.10
C VAL A 52 2.07 5.53 -2.85
N ASP A 53 0.81 5.90 -2.64
CA ASP A 53 0.37 6.60 -1.43
C ASP A 53 -0.02 5.58 -0.37
N THR A 54 0.67 5.57 0.77
CA THR A 54 0.52 4.56 1.82
C THR A 54 0.04 5.20 3.10
N THR A 55 -1.08 4.73 3.63
CA THR A 55 -1.60 5.11 4.93
C THR A 55 -1.54 3.93 5.88
N VAL A 56 -1.00 4.15 7.08
CA VAL A 56 -0.96 3.16 8.15
C VAL A 56 -1.92 3.60 9.24
N HIS A 57 -2.83 2.72 9.60
CA HIS A 57 -3.80 2.92 10.66
C HIS A 57 -3.41 2.07 11.85
N LEU A 58 -3.45 2.66 13.03
CA LEU A 58 -3.51 1.89 14.26
C LEU A 58 -4.94 1.37 14.44
N VAL A 59 -5.08 0.08 14.72
CA VAL A 59 -6.36 -0.61 14.92
C VAL A 59 -6.30 -1.47 16.18
N GLY A 60 -7.46 -1.91 16.68
CA GLY A 60 -7.58 -2.72 17.89
C GLY A 60 -8.24 -1.98 19.05
N ASP A 61 -8.16 -2.57 20.24
CA ASP A 61 -8.71 -2.03 21.49
C ASP A 61 -7.58 -1.77 22.50
N MET A 62 -7.17 -0.51 22.60
CA MET A 62 -6.14 -0.05 23.53
C MET A 62 -6.45 -0.41 24.99
N LYS A 63 -7.72 -0.50 25.39
CA LYS A 63 -8.09 -0.87 26.77
C LYS A 63 -7.82 -2.33 27.06
N LYS A 64 -7.82 -3.18 26.03
CA LYS A 64 -7.51 -4.61 26.11
C LYS A 64 -6.06 -4.92 25.77
N LEU A 65 -5.23 -3.89 25.55
CA LEU A 65 -3.87 -4.02 25.02
C LEU A 65 -3.83 -4.79 23.68
N ASP A 66 -4.92 -4.74 22.92
CA ASP A 66 -5.02 -5.29 21.57
C ASP A 66 -4.61 -4.19 20.59
N MET A 67 -3.37 -4.27 20.10
CA MET A 67 -2.79 -3.29 19.20
C MET A 67 -2.39 -3.97 17.90
N GLY A 68 -2.91 -3.45 16.80
CA GLY A 68 -2.56 -3.88 15.45
C GLY A 68 -2.39 -2.69 14.53
N ILE A 69 -1.94 -2.99 13.31
CA ILE A 69 -1.90 -2.03 12.21
C ILE A 69 -2.68 -2.56 11.02
N ARG A 70 -3.20 -1.62 10.22
CA ARG A 70 -3.76 -1.87 8.89
C ARG A 70 -3.10 -0.91 7.92
N VAL A 71 -2.82 -1.39 6.72
CA VAL A 71 -2.22 -0.59 5.64
C VAL A 71 -3.22 -0.44 4.51
N ASP A 72 -3.44 0.80 4.08
CA ASP A 72 -4.18 1.12 2.87
C ASP A 72 -3.22 1.80 1.88
N MET A 73 -3.11 1.25 0.67
CA MET A 73 -2.25 1.77 -0.41
C MET A 73 -3.08 2.19 -1.61
N LYS A 74 -2.78 3.37 -2.16
CA LYS A 74 -3.31 3.85 -3.43
C LYS A 74 -2.19 3.97 -4.44
N VAL A 75 -2.26 3.17 -5.50
CA VAL A 75 -1.27 3.11 -6.57
C VAL A 75 -1.79 3.84 -7.81
N ARG A 76 -1.04 4.81 -8.30
CA ARG A 76 -1.33 5.59 -9.51
C ARG A 76 -0.15 5.46 -10.45
N VAL A 77 -0.39 5.07 -11.71
CA VAL A 77 0.66 5.04 -12.74
C VAL A 77 0.11 5.65 -14.03
N LYS A 78 0.76 6.68 -14.58
CA LYS A 78 0.37 7.28 -15.87
C LYS A 78 0.92 6.47 -17.02
N GLY A 79 0.16 6.44 -18.13
CA GLY A 79 0.61 5.88 -19.40
C GLY A 79 0.58 4.36 -19.50
N LEU A 80 0.07 3.66 -18.48
CA LEU A 80 -0.19 2.22 -18.51
C LEU A 80 -1.70 1.98 -18.47
N SER A 81 -2.15 0.89 -19.08
CA SER A 81 -3.53 0.41 -18.94
C SER A 81 -3.81 -0.06 -17.50
N ASP A 82 -5.09 -0.04 -17.10
CA ASP A 82 -5.51 -0.51 -15.77
C ASP A 82 -5.06 -1.98 -15.57
N GLU A 83 -5.13 -2.80 -16.62
CA GLU A 83 -4.68 -4.20 -16.60
C GLU A 83 -3.17 -4.35 -16.40
N GLU A 84 -2.35 -3.53 -17.05
CA GLU A 84 -0.89 -3.55 -16.86
C GLU A 84 -0.52 -3.15 -15.43
N VAL A 85 -1.13 -2.09 -14.90
CA VAL A 85 -0.88 -1.64 -13.53
C VAL A 85 -1.29 -2.72 -12.54
N GLN A 86 -2.44 -3.36 -12.72
CA GLN A 86 -2.90 -4.46 -11.87
C GLN A 86 -1.93 -5.64 -11.88
N LYS A 87 -1.41 -6.04 -13.05
CA LYS A 87 -0.40 -7.12 -13.15
C LYS A 87 0.87 -6.76 -12.39
N VAL A 88 1.35 -5.52 -12.54
CA VAL A 88 2.53 -5.00 -11.84
C VAL A 88 2.30 -4.99 -10.33
N VAL A 89 1.17 -4.47 -9.86
CA VAL A 89 0.81 -4.41 -8.43
C VAL A 89 0.69 -5.81 -7.82
N TYR A 90 0.05 -6.74 -8.53
CA TYR A 90 -0.08 -8.12 -8.06
C TYR A 90 1.29 -8.77 -7.87
N LYS A 91 2.18 -8.66 -8.87
CA LYS A 91 3.53 -9.21 -8.77
C LYS A 91 4.37 -8.50 -7.69
N ALA A 92 4.23 -7.17 -7.57
CA ALA A 92 4.93 -6.38 -6.56
C ALA A 92 4.56 -6.83 -5.14
N LYS A 93 3.28 -7.11 -4.87
CA LYS A 93 2.81 -7.63 -3.58
C LYS A 93 3.45 -8.98 -3.21
N GLU A 94 3.78 -9.81 -4.18
CA GLU A 94 4.43 -11.11 -3.93
C GLU A 94 5.92 -11.00 -3.60
N VAL A 95 6.60 -9.95 -4.07
CA VAL A 95 8.06 -9.81 -3.95
C VAL A 95 8.51 -8.71 -2.99
N CYS A 96 7.66 -7.72 -2.71
CA CYS A 96 7.97 -6.61 -1.80
C CYS A 96 8.34 -7.17 -0.40
N PRO A 97 9.55 -6.87 0.11
CA PRO A 97 9.98 -7.30 1.45
C PRO A 97 8.98 -6.98 2.56
N TYR A 98 8.40 -5.78 2.58
CA TYR A 98 7.41 -5.40 3.59
C TYR A 98 6.11 -6.21 3.46
N SER A 99 5.64 -6.46 2.22
CA SER A 99 4.46 -7.32 1.99
C SER A 99 4.69 -8.76 2.43
N ARG A 100 5.90 -9.29 2.26
CA ARG A 100 6.28 -10.62 2.74
C ARG A 100 6.37 -10.67 4.26
N ALA A 101 7.05 -9.70 4.88
CA ALA A 101 7.23 -9.63 6.33
C ALA A 101 5.90 -9.48 7.08
N THR A 102 4.91 -8.83 6.49
CA THR A 102 3.61 -8.56 7.12
C THR A 102 2.51 -9.56 6.75
N ARG A 103 2.80 -10.52 5.86
CA ARG A 103 1.82 -11.48 5.35
C ARG A 103 1.19 -12.26 6.51
N GLY A 104 -0.15 -12.30 6.52
CA GLY A 104 -0.94 -12.98 7.56
C GLY A 104 -1.09 -12.21 8.87
N ASN A 105 -0.27 -11.18 9.12
CA ASN A 105 -0.28 -10.40 10.36
C ASN A 105 -0.96 -9.04 10.19
N VAL A 106 -0.83 -8.43 9.01
CA VAL A 106 -1.34 -7.07 8.74
C VAL A 106 -2.29 -7.12 7.55
N THR A 107 -3.49 -6.58 7.74
CA THR A 107 -4.40 -6.34 6.61
C THR A 107 -3.81 -5.23 5.74
N THR A 108 -3.48 -5.57 4.49
CA THR A 108 -2.99 -4.62 3.48
C THR A 108 -3.98 -4.56 2.32
N ASN A 109 -4.63 -3.41 2.16
CA ASN A 109 -5.50 -3.11 1.03
C ASN A 109 -4.71 -2.31 0.00
N ILE A 110 -4.78 -2.71 -1.27
CA ILE A 110 -4.11 -2.01 -2.36
C ILE A 110 -5.13 -1.70 -3.44
N GLU A 111 -5.28 -0.43 -3.75
CA GLU A 111 -6.21 0.10 -4.73
C GLU A 111 -5.42 0.71 -5.89
N VAL A 112 -5.73 0.31 -7.12
CA VAL A 112 -5.24 0.99 -8.33
C VAL A 112 -6.22 2.11 -8.64
N VAL A 113 -5.73 3.34 -8.65
CA VAL A 113 -6.51 4.56 -8.88
C VAL A 113 -5.96 5.32 -10.09
N LYS A 114 -6.84 6.02 -10.80
CA LYS A 114 -6.46 6.84 -11.95
C LYS A 114 -5.86 8.16 -11.49
N PHE A 115 -4.94 8.71 -12.28
CA PHE A 115 -4.62 10.13 -12.15
C PHE A 115 -5.85 10.90 -12.63
N GLU A 116 -6.44 11.71 -11.76
CA GLU A 116 -7.48 12.63 -12.22
C GLU A 116 -6.85 13.58 -13.24
N GLU A 117 -7.36 13.55 -14.47
CA GLU A 117 -7.13 14.64 -15.42
C GLU A 117 -7.71 15.89 -14.78
N SER A 118 -6.91 16.94 -14.64
CA SER A 118 -7.37 18.22 -14.10
C SER A 118 -8.44 18.83 -15.02
N GLY A 119 -9.69 18.41 -14.83
CA GLY A 119 -10.92 19.06 -15.29
C GLY A 119 -11.66 19.67 -14.10
N PRO A 120 -12.41 20.77 -14.29
CA PRO A 120 -12.99 21.52 -13.19
C PRO A 120 -14.08 20.71 -12.47
N SER A 121 -13.98 20.70 -11.15
CA SER A 121 -14.93 20.24 -10.12
C SER A 121 -16.26 19.64 -10.59
N GLY A 122 -16.45 18.36 -10.28
CA GLY A 122 -17.75 17.81 -9.93
C GLY A 122 -18.29 16.74 -10.87
N GLN A 123 -17.86 15.50 -10.70
CA GLN A 123 -18.73 14.34 -10.92
C GLN A 123 -18.18 13.10 -10.21
N LYS A 124 -18.99 12.54 -9.31
CA LYS A 124 -18.71 11.31 -8.58
C LYS A 124 -18.70 10.14 -9.57
N SER A 125 -17.58 9.44 -9.73
CA SER A 125 -17.58 8.13 -10.39
C SER A 125 -17.74 7.03 -9.33
N SER A 126 -18.95 6.50 -9.27
CA SER A 126 -19.29 5.28 -8.55
C SER A 126 -18.66 4.09 -9.28
N GLY A 127 -17.50 3.63 -8.82
CA GLY A 127 -16.88 2.39 -9.28
C GLY A 127 -16.75 1.41 -8.11
N GLY A 128 -17.79 0.60 -7.88
CA GLY A 128 -17.72 -0.47 -6.88
C GLY A 128 -16.77 -1.57 -7.33
N TYR A 129 -15.83 -1.97 -6.49
CA TYR A 129 -14.98 -3.13 -6.75
C TYR A 129 -14.67 -3.95 -5.49
N GLY A 130 -14.62 -5.27 -5.74
CA GLY A 130 -14.81 -6.33 -4.76
C GLY A 130 -13.71 -6.46 -3.71
N LYS A 131 -14.16 -6.68 -2.47
CA LYS A 131 -13.34 -7.27 -1.41
C LYS A 131 -12.82 -8.63 -1.89
N MET A 132 -11.51 -8.74 -2.13
CA MET A 132 -10.86 -10.06 -2.16
C MET A 132 -10.62 -10.51 -0.72
N SER A 133 -11.65 -11.11 -0.11
CA SER A 133 -11.57 -11.77 1.18
C SER A 133 -11.03 -13.19 1.03
N GLY A 134 -9.98 -13.50 1.78
CA GLY A 134 -9.75 -14.83 2.34
C GLY A 134 -8.95 -15.80 1.50
N VAL A 135 -7.65 -15.91 1.78
CA VAL A 135 -6.94 -17.17 1.67
C VAL A 135 -6.40 -17.49 3.06
N LYS A 136 -6.91 -18.58 3.65
CA LYS A 136 -6.40 -19.13 4.91
C LYS A 136 -4.96 -19.63 4.69
N PRO A 137 -3.99 -19.32 5.54
CA PRO A 137 -2.69 -19.96 5.47
C PRO A 137 -2.79 -21.38 6.04
N GLU A 138 -2.66 -22.38 5.16
CA GLU A 138 -2.23 -23.71 5.56
C GLU A 138 -0.73 -23.66 5.86
N GLY A 139 -0.31 -24.40 6.89
CA GLY A 139 1.01 -24.33 7.49
C GLY A 139 2.11 -25.04 6.71
N HIS A 140 3.22 -25.26 7.43
CA HIS A 140 4.50 -25.86 7.06
C HIS A 140 5.57 -24.80 6.73
N SER A 141 6.46 -24.48 7.69
CA SER A 141 7.64 -25.27 8.11
C SER A 141 8.63 -25.39 6.97
N ASP A 142 9.62 -24.52 6.91
CA ASP A 142 11.01 -24.90 7.19
C ASP A 142 11.93 -23.69 7.06
N TYR A 143 12.70 -23.44 8.12
CA TYR A 143 13.82 -22.51 8.17
C TYR A 143 15.06 -23.21 7.60
N GLN A 144 15.73 -22.57 6.64
CA GLN A 144 17.18 -22.65 6.44
C GLN A 144 17.71 -21.23 6.23
#